data_AF-A0A952D5J2-F1
#
_entry.id   AF-A0A952D5J2-F1
#
_cell.length_a   1.000
_cell.length_b   1.000
_cell.length_c   1.000
_cell.angle_alpha   90.00
_cell.angle_beta   90.00
_cell.angle_gamma   90.00
#
_symmetry.space_group_name_H-M   'P 1'
#
loop_
_entity.id
_entity.type
_entity.pdbx_description
1 polymer ?
#
loop_
_entity_poly.entity_id
_entity_poly.type
_entity_poly.pdbx_seq_one_letter_code
_entity_poly.pdbx_strand_id
1 'polypeptide(L)'
;MFTLVMMAQMAVSDAPRFDAEPKPGWVIIPIEKGTRKRVNDGYSAKVFDDKGVDLVGENAQIVLETHQQRDKTGADWWTTMVYMEVTEGSVNRKLPSGKYYFALGRAGHLTKVIEVNYDRGGTVLSRPPALIGGAFYGAEQITEMDLQATIARLGVTAKDWTEFSVHFNLELPAFFADYDLDGEITQKDVDIVRANLGKKADPLPKKMTGGR
;
A
#
# COMPACT_ATOMS: atom_id res chain seq x y z
N MET A 1 19.95 36.64 0.28
CA MET A 1 20.42 35.89 -0.91
C MET A 1 19.77 34.50 -0.83
N PHE A 2 18.65 34.29 -1.53
CA PHE A 2 17.93 33.01 -1.52
C PHE A 2 18.34 32.22 -2.76
N THR A 3 19.08 31.13 -2.56
CA THR A 3 19.43 30.20 -3.65
C THR A 3 18.25 29.27 -3.87
N LEU A 4 17.48 29.57 -4.92
CA LEU A 4 16.45 28.71 -5.47
C LEU A 4 17.14 27.47 -6.07
N VAL A 5 17.06 26.32 -5.41
CA VAL A 5 17.59 25.07 -5.96
C VAL A 5 16.62 24.58 -7.02
N MET A 6 17.00 24.73 -8.28
CA MET A 6 16.40 24.04 -9.42
C MET A 6 16.40 22.53 -9.13
N MET A 7 15.24 21.97 -8.80
CA MET A 7 15.04 20.54 -8.84
C MET A 7 14.97 20.10 -10.30
N ALA A 8 15.72 19.04 -10.62
CA ALA A 8 15.81 18.44 -11.93
C ALA A 8 14.41 18.16 -12.50
N GLN A 9 14.08 18.87 -13.58
CA GLN A 9 12.95 18.54 -14.46
C GLN A 9 13.26 17.21 -15.16
N MET A 10 13.04 16.08 -14.50
CA MET A 10 12.69 14.87 -15.24
C MET A 10 11.36 15.13 -15.92
N ALA A 11 11.28 14.85 -17.22
CA ALA A 11 10.08 15.03 -18.02
C ALA A 11 8.92 14.17 -17.43
N VAL A 12 8.05 14.81 -16.65
CA VAL A 12 6.82 14.22 -16.09
C VAL A 12 5.69 14.23 -17.14
N SER A 13 6.00 14.25 -18.45
CA SER A 13 4.99 14.48 -19.50
C SER A 13 3.99 13.35 -19.66
N ASP A 14 4.30 12.15 -19.15
CA ASP A 14 3.43 10.97 -19.27
C ASP A 14 3.03 10.36 -17.91
N ALA A 15 3.29 11.05 -16.80
CA ALA A 15 2.96 10.51 -15.47
C ALA A 15 1.44 10.57 -15.25
N PRO A 16 0.78 9.42 -15.03
CA PRO A 16 -0.67 9.42 -15.02
C PRO A 16 -1.24 9.96 -13.70
N ARG A 17 -2.35 10.69 -13.80
CA ARG A 17 -2.96 11.52 -12.74
C ARG A 17 -3.50 10.71 -11.56
N PHE A 18 -3.57 11.36 -10.39
CA PHE A 18 -4.23 10.91 -9.15
C PHE A 18 -5.71 10.53 -9.37
N ASP A 19 -6.38 11.17 -10.33
CA ASP A 19 -7.81 11.00 -10.62
C ASP A 19 -8.11 9.83 -11.58
N ALA A 20 -7.13 8.97 -11.88
CA ALA A 20 -7.39 7.77 -12.68
C ALA A 20 -8.15 6.74 -11.83
N GLU A 21 -9.24 6.20 -12.37
CA GLU A 21 -9.97 5.13 -11.69
C GLU A 21 -9.03 3.96 -11.35
N PRO A 22 -9.05 3.46 -10.11
CA PRO A 22 -8.32 2.25 -9.76
C PRO A 22 -8.77 1.10 -10.66
N LYS A 23 -7.83 0.24 -11.02
CA LYS A 23 -8.18 -1.00 -11.71
C LYS A 23 -9.09 -1.83 -10.79
N PRO A 24 -10.05 -2.59 -11.34
CA PRO A 24 -10.85 -3.53 -10.55
C PRO A 24 -9.95 -4.41 -9.65
N GLY A 25 -10.29 -4.50 -8.37
CA GLY A 25 -9.52 -5.24 -7.37
C GLY A 25 -8.29 -4.53 -6.80
N TRP A 26 -8.12 -3.25 -7.10
CA TRP A 26 -7.08 -2.42 -6.49
C TRP A 26 -7.68 -1.57 -5.38
N VAL A 27 -7.20 -1.76 -4.16
CA VAL A 27 -7.48 -0.83 -3.07
C VAL A 27 -6.38 0.23 -3.05
N ILE A 28 -6.75 1.45 -3.39
CA ILE A 28 -5.91 2.62 -3.16
C ILE A 28 -5.84 2.86 -1.66
N ILE A 29 -4.64 3.04 -1.11
CA ILE A 29 -4.52 3.47 0.29
C ILE A 29 -5.20 4.84 0.41
N PRO A 30 -6.32 4.96 1.13
CA PRO A 30 -7.14 6.14 1.06
C PRO A 30 -6.41 7.32 1.71
N ILE A 31 -6.11 8.34 0.92
CA ILE A 31 -5.52 9.62 1.33
C ILE A 31 -6.22 10.75 0.58
N GLU A 32 -6.63 11.78 1.31
CA GLU A 32 -7.33 12.93 0.76
C GLU A 32 -6.36 13.95 0.16
N LYS A 33 -6.83 14.74 -0.81
CA LYS A 33 -6.06 15.83 -1.42
C LYS A 33 -5.70 16.89 -0.37
N GLY A 34 -4.43 17.27 -0.32
CA GLY A 34 -3.89 18.26 0.62
C GLY A 34 -3.70 17.73 2.04
N THR A 35 -3.83 16.42 2.24
CA THR A 35 -3.70 15.79 3.55
C THR A 35 -2.43 14.95 3.67
N ARG A 36 -2.17 14.60 4.93
CA ARG A 36 -1.07 13.76 5.36
C ARG A 36 -1.65 12.59 6.17
N LYS A 37 -1.23 11.37 5.85
CA LYS A 37 -1.69 10.14 6.52
C LYS A 37 -0.54 9.23 6.91
N ARG A 38 -0.61 8.69 8.13
CA ARG A 38 0.26 7.61 8.61
C ARG A 38 -0.39 6.27 8.25
N VAL A 39 0.37 5.34 7.70
CA VAL A 39 -0.19 4.10 7.12
C VAL A 39 -0.61 3.07 8.18
N ASN A 40 -0.28 3.25 9.46
CA ASN A 40 -0.54 2.24 10.51
C ASN A 40 -2.03 2.00 10.85
N ASP A 41 -2.98 2.74 10.27
CA ASP A 41 -4.42 2.55 10.48
C ASP A 41 -4.98 1.42 9.59
N GLY A 42 -4.75 0.17 9.99
CA GLY A 42 -5.30 -1.02 9.30
C GLY A 42 -4.45 -1.57 8.14
N TYR A 43 -3.25 -1.04 7.95
CA TYR A 43 -2.24 -1.58 7.03
C TYR A 43 -0.99 -1.97 7.82
N SER A 44 -0.30 -3.00 7.37
CA SER A 44 1.04 -3.34 7.85
C SER A 44 2.08 -2.60 7.00
N ALA A 45 3.02 -1.93 7.65
CA ALA A 45 4.11 -1.21 7.01
C ALA A 45 5.44 -1.74 7.55
N LYS A 46 6.32 -2.22 6.66
CA LYS A 46 7.72 -2.52 6.98
C LYS A 46 8.64 -1.72 6.07
N VAL A 47 9.81 -1.38 6.57
CA VAL A 47 10.82 -0.62 5.84
C VAL A 47 12.14 -1.32 5.97
N PHE A 48 12.75 -1.59 4.83
CA PHE A 48 14.03 -2.26 4.74
C PHE A 48 15.07 -1.31 4.16
N ASP A 49 16.31 -1.40 4.64
CA ASP A 49 17.45 -0.78 3.97
C ASP A 49 17.85 -1.54 2.69
N ASP A 50 18.93 -1.09 2.05
CA ASP A 50 19.50 -1.72 0.85
C ASP A 50 20.13 -3.10 1.10
N LYS A 51 20.26 -3.51 2.36
CA LYS A 51 20.77 -4.80 2.81
C LYS A 51 19.66 -5.73 3.30
N GLY A 52 18.42 -5.27 3.37
CA GLY A 52 17.28 -6.04 3.83
C GLY A 52 17.06 -6.07 5.33
N VAL A 53 17.74 -5.19 6.08
CA VAL A 53 17.50 -5.05 7.52
C VAL A 53 16.16 -4.36 7.71
N ASP A 54 15.24 -4.99 8.43
CA ASP A 54 14.00 -4.34 8.87
C ASP A 54 14.37 -3.21 9.83
N LEU A 55 14.20 -1.98 9.38
CA LEU A 55 14.52 -0.77 10.12
C LEU A 55 13.41 -0.35 11.07
N VAL A 56 12.22 -0.93 10.95
CA VAL A 56 11.02 -0.33 11.51
C VAL A 56 10.85 -0.66 12.98
N GLY A 57 11.03 -1.92 13.39
CA GLY A 57 10.56 -2.33 14.71
C GLY A 57 9.16 -1.74 14.99
N GLU A 58 8.93 -1.16 16.17
CA GLU A 58 7.64 -0.49 16.50
C GLU A 58 7.62 1.04 16.23
N ASN A 59 8.73 1.64 15.79
CA ASN A 59 8.95 3.08 15.93
C ASN A 59 9.00 3.88 14.62
N ALA A 60 9.10 3.22 13.47
CA ALA A 60 9.02 3.91 12.18
C ALA A 60 7.60 3.88 11.59
N GLN A 61 7.19 4.98 10.98
CA GLN A 61 5.90 5.15 10.35
C GLN A 61 6.08 5.57 8.90
N ILE A 62 5.43 4.84 7.99
CA ILE A 62 5.31 5.28 6.61
C ILE A 62 4.25 6.37 6.56
N VAL A 63 4.61 7.49 5.93
CA VAL A 63 3.75 8.65 5.74
C VAL A 63 3.50 8.82 4.26
N LEU A 64 2.23 8.99 3.94
CA LEU A 64 1.75 9.43 2.64
C LEU A 64 1.33 10.89 2.78
N GLU A 65 1.78 11.75 1.88
CA GLU A 65 1.39 13.16 1.84
C GLU A 65 1.05 13.55 0.41
N THR A 66 -0.04 14.29 0.21
CA THR A 66 -0.43 14.71 -1.14
C THR A 66 -0.08 16.17 -1.39
N HIS A 67 0.51 16.43 -2.55
CA HIS A 67 0.89 17.78 -2.97
C HIS A 67 0.23 18.14 -4.29
N GLN A 68 -0.33 19.35 -4.36
CA GLN A 68 -0.81 19.93 -5.60
C GLN A 68 0.40 20.35 -6.44
N GLN A 69 0.36 19.97 -7.70
CA GLN A 69 1.32 20.31 -8.73
C GLN A 69 0.58 21.06 -9.85
N ARG A 70 1.32 21.86 -10.60
CA ARG A 70 0.81 22.56 -11.78
C ARG A 70 1.67 22.22 -12.98
N ASP A 71 1.04 21.79 -14.06
CA ASP A 71 1.75 21.48 -15.30
C ASP A 71 2.07 22.74 -16.11
N LYS A 72 2.79 22.56 -17.22
CA LYS A 72 3.19 23.66 -18.12
C LYS A 72 1.99 24.34 -18.82
N THR A 73 0.83 23.69 -18.86
CA THR A 73 -0.42 24.25 -19.43
C THR A 73 -1.20 25.06 -18.40
N GLY A 74 -0.78 25.05 -17.14
CA GLY A 74 -1.48 25.70 -16.03
C GLY A 74 -2.54 24.82 -15.38
N ALA A 75 -2.68 23.56 -15.78
CA ALA A 75 -3.61 22.62 -15.17
C ALA A 75 -3.05 22.08 -13.85
N ASP A 76 -3.89 22.08 -12.83
CA ASP A 76 -3.54 21.52 -11.52
C ASP A 76 -3.73 20.00 -11.51
N TRP A 77 -2.81 19.29 -10.86
CA TRP A 77 -2.87 17.84 -10.63
C TRP A 77 -2.24 17.49 -9.27
N TRP A 78 -2.44 16.27 -8.78
CA TRP A 78 -1.98 15.87 -7.44
C TRP A 78 -0.93 14.75 -7.51
N THR A 79 0.05 14.83 -6.62
CA THR A 79 1.09 13.80 -6.40
C THR A 79 0.94 13.21 -5.01
N THR A 80 1.51 12.03 -4.78
CA THR A 80 1.65 11.44 -3.44
C THR A 80 3.12 11.29 -3.12
N MET A 81 3.63 12.05 -2.16
CA MET A 81 4.94 11.82 -1.58
C MET A 81 4.85 10.70 -0.55
N VAL A 82 5.75 9.74 -0.65
CA VAL A 82 5.90 8.62 0.27
C VAL A 82 7.23 8.79 0.99
N TYR A 83 7.17 8.92 2.30
CA TYR A 83 8.35 9.08 3.14
C TYR A 83 8.17 8.38 4.48
N MET A 84 9.22 8.40 5.29
CA MET A 84 9.24 7.76 6.59
C MET A 84 9.51 8.78 7.68
N GLU A 85 8.86 8.59 8.81
CA GLU A 85 9.19 9.22 10.08
C GLU A 85 9.60 8.15 11.10
N VAL A 86 10.72 8.36 11.78
CA VAL A 86 11.13 7.51 12.91
C VAL A 86 10.86 8.26 14.20
N THR A 87 10.17 7.61 15.14
CA THR A 87 9.92 8.13 16.48
C THR A 87 10.91 7.47 17.45
N GLU A 88 12.02 8.15 17.79
CA GLU A 88 12.91 7.72 18.87
C GLU A 88 12.53 8.51 20.14
N GLY A 89 11.72 7.92 21.02
CA GLY A 89 11.19 8.61 22.20
C GLY A 89 10.16 9.69 21.82
N SER A 90 10.44 10.96 22.15
CA SER A 90 9.57 12.10 21.81
C SER A 90 10.02 12.89 20.58
N VAL A 91 11.05 12.43 19.85
CA VAL A 91 11.65 13.17 18.74
C VAL A 91 11.47 12.43 17.42
N ASN A 92 10.92 13.14 16.42
CA ASN A 92 10.89 12.68 15.04
C ASN A 92 12.28 12.83 14.41
N ARG A 93 12.90 11.72 14.02
CA ARG A 93 14.20 11.71 13.34
C ARG A 93 14.03 11.40 11.86
N LYS A 94 14.75 12.13 11.01
CA LYS A 94 14.87 11.82 9.58
C LYS A 94 15.84 10.68 9.38
N LEU A 95 15.53 9.79 8.44
CA LEU A 95 16.49 8.77 8.01
C LEU A 95 17.72 9.41 7.35
N PRO A 96 18.89 8.76 7.45
CA PRO A 96 20.02 9.07 6.58
C PRO A 96 19.62 9.04 5.11
N SER A 97 20.32 9.81 4.27
CA SER A 97 20.11 9.69 2.84
C SER A 97 20.49 8.28 2.38
N GLY A 98 19.61 7.64 1.62
CA GLY A 98 19.81 6.25 1.25
C GLY A 98 18.67 5.66 0.45
N LYS A 99 18.84 4.39 0.09
CA LYS A 99 17.83 3.60 -0.61
C LYS A 99 17.08 2.72 0.39
N TYR A 100 15.77 2.79 0.36
CA TYR A 100 14.88 2.05 1.26
C TYR A 100 13.78 1.34 0.47
N TYR A 101 13.19 0.31 1.07
CA TYR A 101 12.09 -0.46 0.49
C TYR A 101 10.93 -0.52 1.47
N PHE A 102 9.80 0.04 1.06
CA PHE A 102 8.60 0.15 1.87
C PHE A 102 7.67 -0.99 1.46
N ALA A 103 7.54 -2.00 2.31
CA ALA A 103 6.58 -3.08 2.12
C ALA A 103 5.26 -2.70 2.79
N LEU A 104 4.26 -2.43 1.96
CA LEU A 104 2.90 -2.11 2.35
C LEU A 104 2.05 -3.36 2.21
N GLY A 105 1.33 -3.71 3.27
CA GLY A 105 0.44 -4.85 3.30
C GLY A 105 -0.90 -4.50 3.94
N ARG A 106 -1.89 -5.30 3.60
CA ARG A 106 -3.20 -5.31 4.23
C ARG A 106 -3.68 -6.75 4.16
N ALA A 107 -4.34 -7.23 5.21
CA ALA A 107 -4.95 -8.55 5.15
C ALA A 107 -5.91 -8.66 3.96
N GLY A 108 -5.94 -9.83 3.30
CA GLY A 108 -6.68 -10.01 2.05
C GLY A 108 -6.01 -9.42 0.80
N HIS A 109 -4.82 -8.82 0.91
CA HIS A 109 -4.16 -8.15 -0.20
C HIS A 109 -2.70 -8.57 -0.35
N LEU A 110 -2.21 -8.58 -1.59
CA LEU A 110 -0.79 -8.81 -1.88
C LEU A 110 0.06 -7.66 -1.33
N THR A 111 1.23 -8.02 -0.78
CA THR A 111 2.22 -7.02 -0.35
C THR A 111 2.75 -6.24 -1.56
N LYS A 112 2.75 -4.90 -1.44
CA LYS A 112 3.34 -3.97 -2.40
C LYS A 112 4.68 -3.48 -1.85
N VAL A 113 5.74 -3.56 -2.66
CA VAL A 113 7.06 -3.05 -2.28
C VAL A 113 7.34 -1.81 -3.11
N ILE A 114 7.60 -0.70 -2.42
CA ILE A 114 7.91 0.59 -3.04
C ILE A 114 9.37 0.91 -2.74
N GLU A 115 10.15 1.09 -3.79
CA GLU A 115 11.50 1.60 -3.66
C GLU A 115 11.47 3.11 -3.39
N VAL A 116 12.12 3.52 -2.31
CA VAL A 116 12.21 4.91 -1.88
C VAL A 116 13.68 5.32 -1.86
N ASN A 117 14.05 6.23 -2.77
CA ASN A 117 15.29 6.97 -2.65
C ASN A 117 15.02 8.14 -1.72
N TYR A 118 15.62 8.10 -0.54
CA TYR A 118 15.43 9.10 0.49
C TYR A 118 16.55 10.12 0.39
N ASP A 119 16.30 11.22 -0.32
CA ASP A 119 17.15 12.41 -0.32
C ASP A 119 16.34 13.61 0.23
N ARG A 120 16.60 13.99 1.48
CA ARG A 120 15.98 15.16 2.18
C ARG A 120 14.44 15.28 2.24
N GLY A 121 13.66 14.39 1.64
CA GLY A 121 12.19 14.50 1.63
C GLY A 121 11.40 13.20 1.40
N GLY A 122 11.99 12.16 0.80
CA GLY A 122 11.29 10.92 0.45
C GLY A 122 11.13 10.76 -1.06
N THR A 123 10.24 9.87 -1.51
CA THR A 123 10.02 9.61 -2.93
C THR A 123 8.64 10.09 -3.36
N VAL A 124 8.59 10.85 -4.46
CA VAL A 124 7.34 11.31 -5.05
C VAL A 124 6.81 10.23 -6.00
N LEU A 125 5.62 9.72 -5.69
CA LEU A 125 4.85 8.87 -6.58
C LEU A 125 3.87 9.73 -7.37
N SER A 126 3.71 9.40 -8.66
CA SER A 126 2.72 10.04 -9.51
C SER A 126 1.28 9.68 -9.13
N ARG A 127 1.09 8.62 -8.34
CA ARG A 127 -0.20 8.12 -7.86
C ARG A 127 -0.07 7.58 -6.43
N PRO A 128 -1.17 7.53 -5.67
CA PRO A 128 -1.21 6.79 -4.42
C PRO A 128 -0.79 5.34 -4.62
N PRO A 129 -0.11 4.72 -3.64
CA PRO A 129 0.10 3.30 -3.66
C PRO A 129 -1.23 2.54 -3.60
N ALA A 130 -1.30 1.43 -4.32
CA ALA A 130 -2.47 0.57 -4.38
C ALA A 130 -2.07 -0.88 -4.13
N LEU A 131 -2.91 -1.58 -3.38
CA LEU A 131 -2.77 -3.00 -3.05
C LEU A 131 -3.72 -3.83 -3.91
N ILE A 132 -3.28 -5.02 -4.30
CA ILE A 132 -4.08 -5.94 -5.10
C ILE A 132 -4.84 -6.86 -4.14
N GLY A 133 -6.17 -6.78 -4.15
CA GLY A 133 -7.05 -7.64 -3.36
C GLY A 133 -7.11 -9.07 -3.90
N GLY A 134 -7.48 -9.99 -3.01
CA GLY A 134 -7.68 -11.41 -3.32
C GLY A 134 -6.69 -12.36 -2.66
N ALA A 135 -5.82 -11.87 -1.77
CA ALA A 135 -4.77 -12.65 -1.12
C ALA A 135 -5.19 -12.98 0.33
N PHE A 136 -6.24 -13.79 0.48
CA PHE A 136 -6.90 -14.06 1.75
C PHE A 136 -5.99 -14.81 2.73
N TYR A 137 -5.37 -15.91 2.30
CA TYR A 137 -4.56 -16.79 3.14
C TYR A 137 -3.08 -16.44 3.19
N GLY A 138 -2.61 -15.51 2.35
CA GLY A 138 -1.21 -15.13 2.35
C GLY A 138 -0.93 -13.99 1.39
N ALA A 139 -0.10 -13.04 1.82
CA ALA A 139 0.19 -11.84 1.05
C ALA A 139 1.17 -12.06 -0.12
N GLU A 140 1.62 -13.31 -0.36
CA GLU A 140 2.68 -13.66 -1.31
C GLU A 140 2.18 -14.02 -2.72
N GLN A 141 1.05 -14.72 -2.81
CA GLN A 141 0.45 -15.11 -4.08
C GLN A 141 -1.05 -15.34 -3.92
N ILE A 142 -1.82 -14.94 -4.93
CA ILE A 142 -3.26 -15.23 -5.01
C ILE A 142 -3.44 -16.60 -5.66
N THR A 143 -4.12 -17.50 -4.96
CA THR A 143 -4.29 -18.90 -5.30
C THR A 143 -5.76 -19.29 -5.40
N GLU A 144 -6.03 -20.49 -5.88
CA GLU A 144 -7.39 -21.03 -5.92
C GLU A 144 -7.99 -21.18 -4.51
N MET A 145 -7.16 -21.39 -3.50
CA MET A 145 -7.61 -21.48 -2.11
C MET A 145 -8.20 -20.15 -1.63
N ASP A 146 -7.64 -19.02 -2.07
CA ASP A 146 -8.19 -17.69 -1.78
C ASP A 146 -9.56 -17.49 -2.44
N LEU A 147 -9.72 -17.97 -3.69
CA LEU A 147 -10.98 -17.93 -4.41
C LEU A 147 -12.07 -18.74 -3.70
N GLN A 148 -11.75 -19.97 -3.30
CA GLN A 148 -12.69 -20.82 -2.56
C GLN A 148 -13.07 -20.22 -1.20
N ALA A 149 -12.12 -19.59 -0.49
CA ALA A 149 -12.42 -18.89 0.75
C ALA A 149 -13.35 -17.70 0.56
N THR A 150 -13.18 -16.91 -0.49
CA THR A 150 -14.09 -15.80 -0.80
C THR A 150 -15.48 -16.32 -1.18
N ILE A 151 -15.57 -17.38 -2.01
CA ILE A 151 -16.86 -18.00 -2.37
C ILE A 151 -17.60 -18.52 -1.13
N ALA A 152 -16.90 -19.15 -0.19
CA ALA A 152 -17.49 -19.66 1.04
C ALA A 152 -18.07 -18.55 1.95
N ARG A 153 -17.74 -17.29 1.69
CA ARG A 153 -18.15 -16.11 2.47
C ARG A 153 -19.16 -15.21 1.74
N LEU A 154 -19.66 -15.64 0.58
CA LEU A 154 -20.67 -14.89 -0.16
C LEU A 154 -21.91 -14.61 0.69
N GLY A 155 -22.39 -13.37 0.65
CA GLY A 155 -23.57 -12.89 1.37
C GLY A 155 -23.31 -12.52 2.83
N VAL A 156 -22.06 -12.59 3.32
CA VAL A 156 -21.71 -12.10 4.65
C VAL A 156 -21.59 -10.58 4.62
N THR A 157 -22.29 -9.91 5.53
CA THR A 157 -22.29 -8.45 5.66
C THR A 157 -21.42 -7.97 6.82
N ALA A 158 -21.15 -6.67 6.87
CA ALA A 158 -20.41 -6.02 7.95
C ALA A 158 -20.98 -6.27 9.35
N LYS A 159 -22.30 -6.51 9.44
CA LYS A 159 -22.97 -6.82 10.71
C LYS A 159 -22.68 -8.24 11.18
N ASP A 160 -22.36 -9.14 10.26
CA ASP A 160 -22.28 -10.59 10.49
C ASP A 160 -20.83 -11.08 10.54
N TRP A 161 -19.83 -10.24 10.22
CA TRP A 161 -18.43 -10.63 10.12
C TRP A 161 -17.89 -11.39 11.35
N THR A 162 -18.19 -10.88 12.55
CA THR A 162 -17.73 -11.48 13.80
C THR A 162 -18.43 -12.81 14.08
N GLU A 163 -19.76 -12.85 13.92
CA GLU A 163 -20.56 -14.05 14.16
C GLU A 163 -20.20 -15.16 13.18
N PHE A 164 -20.06 -14.84 11.90
CA PHE A 164 -19.63 -15.76 10.86
C PHE A 164 -18.24 -16.35 11.17
N SER A 165 -17.27 -15.51 11.54
CA SER A 165 -15.90 -15.95 11.83
C SER A 165 -15.84 -16.91 13.03
N VAL A 166 -16.65 -16.66 14.06
CA VAL A 166 -16.75 -17.51 15.25
C VAL A 166 -17.51 -18.81 14.95
N HIS A 167 -18.65 -18.73 14.25
CA HIS A 167 -19.50 -19.88 13.96
C HIS A 167 -18.80 -20.94 13.11
N PHE A 168 -17.97 -20.50 12.16
CA PHE A 168 -17.22 -21.39 11.27
C PHE A 168 -15.79 -21.65 11.74
N ASN A 169 -15.42 -21.20 12.95
CA ASN A 169 -14.07 -21.33 13.54
C ASN A 169 -12.97 -20.99 12.52
N LEU A 170 -13.12 -19.84 11.87
CA LEU A 170 -12.22 -19.42 10.80
C LEU A 170 -10.95 -18.81 11.39
N GLU A 171 -9.79 -19.21 10.86
CA GLU A 171 -8.50 -18.66 11.25
C GLU A 171 -8.36 -17.16 10.91
N LEU A 172 -9.12 -16.69 9.91
CA LEU A 172 -9.10 -15.31 9.45
C LEU A 172 -10.51 -14.71 9.43
N PRO A 173 -10.68 -13.48 9.94
CA PRO A 173 -11.95 -12.77 9.90
C PRO A 173 -12.55 -12.65 8.50
N ALA A 174 -13.88 -12.77 8.41
CA ALA A 174 -14.61 -12.69 7.15
C ALA A 174 -14.36 -11.37 6.40
N PHE A 175 -14.23 -10.25 7.12
CA PHE A 175 -14.03 -8.92 6.54
C PHE A 175 -12.74 -8.77 5.71
N PHE A 176 -11.80 -9.71 5.79
CA PHE A 176 -10.63 -9.72 4.91
C PHE A 176 -10.96 -10.16 3.47
N ALA A 177 -12.13 -10.74 3.24
CA ALA A 177 -12.63 -11.11 1.91
C ALA A 177 -13.57 -10.06 1.29
N ASP A 178 -13.83 -8.96 1.98
CA ASP A 178 -14.43 -7.74 1.42
C ASP A 178 -13.29 -6.88 0.85
N TYR A 179 -13.04 -7.00 -0.45
CA TYR A 179 -11.88 -6.39 -1.11
C TYR A 179 -12.19 -5.01 -1.67
N ASP A 180 -13.45 -4.71 -1.98
CA ASP A 180 -13.85 -3.39 -2.48
C ASP A 180 -14.38 -2.45 -1.37
N LEU A 181 -14.53 -2.96 -0.15
CA LEU A 181 -14.82 -2.24 1.08
C LEU A 181 -16.23 -1.65 1.13
N ASP A 182 -17.17 -2.28 0.44
CA ASP A 182 -18.56 -1.84 0.47
C ASP A 182 -19.34 -2.39 1.69
N GLY A 183 -18.72 -3.27 2.47
CA GLY A 183 -19.29 -3.84 3.68
C GLY A 183 -20.08 -5.13 3.43
N GLU A 184 -20.05 -5.69 2.22
CA GLU A 184 -20.69 -6.96 1.89
C GLU A 184 -19.78 -7.81 0.99
N ILE A 185 -19.69 -9.11 1.28
CA ILE A 185 -18.91 -10.03 0.43
C ILE A 185 -19.81 -10.55 -0.69
N THR A 186 -19.58 -10.05 -1.90
CA THR A 186 -20.45 -10.31 -3.06
C THR A 186 -19.72 -11.00 -4.21
N GLN A 187 -20.43 -11.22 -5.32
CA GLN A 187 -19.83 -11.73 -6.55
C GLN A 187 -18.71 -10.81 -7.06
N LYS A 188 -18.74 -9.52 -6.71
CA LYS A 188 -17.71 -8.55 -7.08
C LYS A 188 -16.36 -8.90 -6.42
N ASP A 189 -16.36 -9.31 -5.15
CA ASP A 189 -15.16 -9.78 -4.46
C ASP A 189 -14.60 -11.06 -5.08
N VAL A 190 -15.47 -11.99 -5.44
CA VAL A 190 -15.09 -13.22 -6.16
C VAL A 190 -14.42 -12.88 -7.49
N ASP A 191 -14.97 -11.92 -8.23
CA ASP A 191 -14.44 -11.49 -9.52
C ASP A 191 -13.09 -10.74 -9.37
N ILE A 192 -12.90 -10.01 -8.28
CA ILE A 192 -11.60 -9.43 -7.90
C ILE A 192 -10.54 -10.53 -7.73
N VAL A 193 -10.85 -11.60 -7.01
CA VAL A 193 -9.91 -12.73 -6.82
C VAL A 193 -9.60 -13.38 -8.17
N ARG A 194 -10.63 -13.69 -8.97
CA ARG A 194 -10.46 -14.31 -10.31
C ARG A 194 -9.59 -13.48 -11.23
N ALA A 195 -9.78 -12.15 -11.26
CA ALA A 195 -9.00 -11.24 -12.09
C ALA A 195 -7.51 -11.17 -11.67
N ASN A 196 -7.19 -11.59 -10.45
CA ASN A 196 -5.87 -11.53 -9.86
C ASN A 196 -5.25 -12.91 -9.58
N LEU A 197 -5.91 -14.00 -9.98
CA LEU A 197 -5.43 -15.36 -9.76
C LEU A 197 -4.02 -15.57 -10.32
N GLY A 198 -3.14 -16.15 -9.52
CA GLY A 198 -1.74 -16.41 -9.87
C GLY A 198 -0.80 -15.22 -9.71
N LYS A 199 -1.30 -13.99 -9.48
CA LYS A 199 -0.46 -12.82 -9.21
C LYS A 199 0.32 -13.01 -7.92
N LYS A 200 1.56 -12.52 -7.91
CA LYS A 200 2.49 -12.60 -6.80
C LYS A 200 2.74 -11.22 -6.21
N ALA A 201 3.09 -11.18 -4.93
CA ALA A 201 3.61 -9.99 -4.27
C ALA A 201 4.81 -9.43 -5.02
N ASP A 202 5.04 -8.13 -4.84
CA ASP A 202 6.31 -7.57 -5.28
C ASP A 202 7.45 -8.28 -4.52
N PRO A 203 8.47 -8.79 -5.21
CA PRO A 203 9.57 -9.43 -4.53
C PRO A 203 10.32 -8.39 -3.70
N LEU A 204 10.69 -8.76 -2.48
CA LEU A 204 11.75 -8.05 -1.79
C LEU A 204 13.05 -8.16 -2.62
N PRO A 205 13.89 -7.12 -2.67
CA PRO A 205 15.16 -7.15 -3.38
C PRO A 205 15.97 -8.43 -3.13
N LYS A 206 16.54 -9.04 -4.18
CA LYS A 206 17.27 -10.33 -4.10
C LYS A 206 18.39 -10.42 -3.06
N LYS A 207 18.91 -9.28 -2.57
CA LYS A 207 19.90 -9.27 -1.47
C LYS A 207 19.28 -9.59 -0.10
N MET A 208 17.95 -9.65 -0.01
CA MET A 208 17.18 -9.88 1.21
C MET A 208 16.77 -11.35 1.42
N THR A 209 16.91 -12.21 0.41
CA THR A 209 16.56 -13.65 0.50
C THR A 209 17.78 -14.54 0.80
N GLY A 210 18.91 -13.95 1.20
CA GLY A 210 20.16 -14.67 1.49
C GLY A 210 20.49 -14.73 2.98
N GLY A 211 20.12 -15.83 3.64
CA GLY A 211 20.60 -16.24 4.97
C GLY A 211 19.45 -16.65 5.89
N ARG A 212 19.23 -17.92 6.23
CA ARG A 212 20.05 -19.13 6.22
C ARG A 212 19.32 -20.28 5.52
#